data_AF-A0A0D3KWB2-F1
#
_entry.id   AF-A0A0D3KWB2-F1
#
_cell.length_a   1.000
_cell.length_b   1.000
_cell.length_c   1.000
_cell.angle_alpha   90.00
_cell.angle_beta   90.00
_cell.angle_gamma   90.00
#
_symmetry.space_group_name_H-M   'P 1'
#
loop_
_entity.id
_entity.type
_entity.pdbx_description
1 polymer ?
#
loop_
_entity_poly.entity_id
_entity_poly.type
_entity_poly.pdbx_seq_one_letter_code
_entity_poly.pdbx_strand_id
1 'polypeptide(L)'
;HQLTLADFRYWSAEGAPRPSGGPPAVNAPVVQSQSETGGETRDWNGDYLAGPFGEADVMFATSFEALGKLYAHASGGRSGATVSTADFMQRHARLEATTTASGYNPLLKDFVNQAFFVTGEDGG
;
A
#
# COMPACT_ATOMS: atom_id res chain seq x y z
N HIS A 1 15.14 -0.71 -10.55
CA HIS A 1 14.83 -0.78 -9.11
C HIS A 1 13.32 -0.66 -8.96
N GLN A 2 12.68 -1.61 -8.28
CA GLN A 2 11.22 -1.67 -8.11
C GLN A 2 10.92 -1.39 -6.64
N LEU A 3 10.00 -0.45 -6.37
CA LEU A 3 9.68 0.01 -5.03
C LEU A 3 8.19 -0.24 -4.78
N THR A 4 7.87 -1.09 -3.82
CA THR A 4 6.50 -1.31 -3.33
C THR A 4 6.11 -0.14 -2.43
N LEU A 5 4.99 0.52 -2.71
CA LEU A 5 4.53 1.69 -1.96
C LEU A 5 3.00 1.62 -1.76
N ALA A 6 2.47 2.01 -0.61
CA ALA A 6 1.02 1.94 -0.40
C ALA A 6 0.32 3.24 -0.86
N ASP A 7 -0.74 3.11 -1.70
CA ASP A 7 -1.62 4.22 -2.12
C ASP A 7 -2.98 4.12 -1.42
N PHE A 8 -3.18 4.88 -0.36
CA PHE A 8 -4.45 4.88 0.38
C PHE A 8 -5.46 5.86 -0.22
N ARG A 9 -5.33 6.31 -1.48
CA ARG A 9 -6.38 7.13 -2.12
C ARG A 9 -7.73 6.42 -2.23
N TYR A 10 -7.73 5.08 -2.22
CA TYR A 10 -8.96 4.26 -2.12
C TYR A 10 -9.76 4.51 -0.82
N TRP A 11 -9.12 5.13 0.17
CA TRP A 11 -9.69 5.41 1.49
C TRP A 11 -10.72 6.55 1.52
N SER A 12 -10.93 7.21 0.38
CA SER A 12 -11.94 8.26 0.21
C SER A 12 -13.29 7.75 -0.32
N ALA A 13 -13.39 6.48 -0.72
CA ALA A 13 -14.62 5.86 -1.21
C ALA A 13 -15.32 5.04 -0.11
N GLU A 14 -16.66 4.99 -0.11
CA GLU A 14 -17.45 4.19 0.82
C GLU A 14 -16.99 2.72 0.82
N GLY A 15 -16.54 2.21 1.98
CA GLY A 15 -16.13 0.82 2.16
C GLY A 15 -14.64 0.56 2.40
N ALA A 16 -13.79 1.58 2.44
CA ALA A 16 -12.39 1.39 2.84
C ALA A 16 -12.24 1.06 4.35
N PRO A 17 -11.21 0.27 4.74
CA PRO A 17 -10.79 0.21 6.14
C PRO A 17 -10.61 1.64 6.65
N ARG A 18 -11.01 1.95 7.87
CA ARG A 18 -10.97 3.33 8.39
C ARG A 18 -9.70 3.52 9.21
N PRO A 19 -9.13 4.73 9.29
CA PRO A 19 -7.99 4.92 10.15
C PRO A 19 -8.63 4.98 11.51
N SER A 20 -8.34 3.99 12.36
CA SER A 20 -8.49 4.22 13.78
C SER A 20 -9.91 4.62 14.21
N GLY A 21 -10.95 4.08 13.55
CA GLY A 21 -12.35 4.37 13.86
C GLY A 21 -12.83 5.82 13.64
N GLY A 22 -12.03 6.68 13.00
CA GLY A 22 -12.35 8.10 12.77
C GLY A 22 -13.13 8.39 11.47
N PRO A 23 -13.57 9.65 11.26
CA PRO A 23 -14.16 10.08 9.99
C PRO A 23 -13.17 9.88 8.82
N PRO A 24 -13.65 9.81 7.56
CA PRO A 24 -12.78 9.69 6.39
C PRO A 24 -11.76 10.82 6.38
N ALA A 25 -10.49 10.48 6.57
CA ALA A 25 -9.39 11.43 6.61
C ALA A 25 -8.47 11.15 5.43
N VAL A 26 -8.25 12.18 4.60
CA VAL A 26 -7.34 12.10 3.46
C VAL A 26 -5.90 12.01 4.00
N ASN A 27 -5.18 10.94 3.65
CA ASN A 27 -3.79 10.66 4.06
C ASN A 27 -3.56 10.46 5.56
N ALA A 28 -4.58 10.09 6.35
CA ALA A 28 -4.34 9.70 7.74
C ALA A 28 -3.43 8.46 7.81
N PRO A 29 -2.47 8.42 8.74
CA PRO A 29 -1.59 7.26 8.88
C PRO A 29 -2.38 6.03 9.35
N VAL A 30 -1.97 4.87 8.87
CA VAL A 30 -2.36 3.57 9.41
C VAL A 30 -1.35 3.20 10.49
N VAL A 31 -1.85 2.90 11.69
CA VAL A 31 -1.03 2.51 12.83
C VAL A 31 -1.38 1.07 13.18
N GLN A 32 -0.40 0.18 13.11
CA GLN A 32 -0.59 -1.26 13.24
C GLN A 32 0.45 -1.89 14.16
N SER A 33 0.05 -2.90 14.93
CA SER A 33 0.97 -3.78 15.64
C SER A 33 0.68 -5.23 15.30
N GLN A 34 1.67 -6.11 15.47
CA GLN A 34 1.45 -7.55 15.45
C GLN A 34 1.19 -8.08 16.86
N SER A 35 0.43 -9.17 16.95
CA SER A 35 0.36 -9.94 18.19
C SER A 35 1.74 -10.51 18.56
N GLU A 36 2.00 -10.72 19.85
CA GLU A 36 3.28 -11.28 20.33
C GLU A 36 3.58 -12.66 19.73
N THR A 37 2.54 -13.42 19.40
CA THR A 37 2.64 -14.74 18.76
C THR A 37 2.70 -14.68 17.24
N GLY A 38 2.56 -13.49 16.65
CA GLY A 38 2.50 -13.27 15.21
C GLY A 38 1.20 -13.73 14.55
N GLY A 39 1.00 -13.31 13.30
CA GLY A 39 -0.10 -13.79 12.45
C GLY A 39 -1.42 -13.04 12.58
N GLU A 40 -1.51 -12.09 13.51
CA GLU A 40 -2.65 -11.18 13.65
C GLU A 40 -2.15 -9.74 13.62
N THR A 41 -2.72 -8.94 12.72
CA THR A 41 -2.48 -7.50 12.64
C THR A 41 -3.59 -6.77 13.38
N ARG A 42 -3.20 -5.88 14.29
CA ARG A 42 -4.13 -5.06 15.06
C ARG A 42 -3.98 -3.59 14.68
N ASP A 43 -5.07 -3.00 14.17
CA ASP A 43 -5.15 -1.57 13.92
C ASP A 43 -5.34 -0.81 15.24
N TRP A 44 -4.59 0.29 15.41
CA TRP A 44 -4.70 1.15 16.58
C TRP A 44 -5.70 2.27 16.33
N ASN A 45 -6.50 2.57 17.36
CA ASN A 45 -7.42 3.70 17.37
C ASN A 45 -6.77 4.92 18.04
N GLY A 46 -6.97 6.12 17.51
CA GLY A 46 -6.47 7.39 18.08
C GLY A 46 -5.25 7.99 17.38
N ASP A 47 -4.48 8.78 18.13
CA ASP A 47 -3.30 9.50 17.65
C ASP A 47 -2.09 8.56 17.56
N TYR A 48 -1.39 8.56 16.42
CA TYR A 48 -0.18 7.79 16.21
C TYR A 48 0.99 8.22 17.13
N LEU A 49 0.87 9.38 17.80
CA LEU A 49 1.79 9.87 18.82
C LEU A 49 1.42 9.42 20.25
N ALA A 50 0.22 8.86 20.47
CA ALA A 50 -0.26 8.47 21.80
C ALA A 50 0.23 7.09 22.26
N GLY A 51 0.85 6.33 21.36
CA GLY A 51 1.37 4.99 21.61
C GLY A 51 2.75 4.95 22.26
N PRO A 52 3.13 3.84 22.93
CA PRO A 52 4.51 3.62 23.35
C PRO A 52 5.43 3.54 22.14
N PHE A 53 6.62 4.15 22.27
CA PHE A 53 7.59 4.22 21.18
C PHE A 53 8.08 2.82 20.79
N GLY A 54 7.96 2.48 19.51
CA GLY A 54 8.44 1.21 18.95
C GLY A 54 7.48 0.03 19.07
N GLU A 55 6.25 0.24 19.56
CA GLU A 55 5.25 -0.84 19.66
C GLU A 55 4.34 -0.97 18.43
N ALA A 56 4.34 0.03 17.55
CA ALA A 56 3.51 0.04 16.35
C ALA A 56 4.29 0.53 15.12
N ASP A 57 3.97 -0.05 13.97
CA ASP A 57 4.33 0.45 12.67
C ASP A 57 3.37 1.57 12.27
N VAL A 58 3.91 2.73 11.90
CA VAL A 58 3.15 3.90 11.45
C VAL A 58 3.40 4.09 9.95
N MET A 59 2.36 3.95 9.14
CA MET A 59 2.43 4.03 7.68
C MET A 59 1.62 5.20 7.16
N PHE A 60 2.25 6.07 6.38
CA PHE A 60 1.57 7.17 5.68
C PHE A 60 1.27 6.80 4.24
N ALA A 61 0.21 7.42 3.72
CA ALA A 61 -0.13 7.24 2.32
C ALA A 61 0.90 7.87 1.39
N THR A 62 1.29 7.11 0.37
CA THR A 62 2.20 7.61 -0.65
C THR A 62 1.40 8.37 -1.72
N SER A 63 1.76 9.63 -1.97
CA SER A 63 1.26 10.36 -3.13
C SER A 63 2.08 10.00 -4.36
N PHE A 64 1.55 9.11 -5.21
CA PHE A 64 2.24 8.74 -6.45
C PHE A 64 2.28 9.87 -7.48
N GLU A 65 1.37 10.84 -7.38
CA GLU A 65 1.43 12.06 -8.19
C GLU A 65 2.68 12.88 -7.84
N ALA A 66 2.90 13.11 -6.54
CA ALA A 66 4.10 13.81 -6.08
C ALA A 66 5.36 13.01 -6.42
N LEU A 67 5.33 11.69 -6.23
CA LEU A 67 6.44 10.81 -6.58
C LEU A 67 6.77 10.85 -8.09
N GLY A 68 5.76 10.84 -8.95
CA GLY A 68 5.94 10.97 -10.39
C GLY A 68 6.59 12.29 -10.80
N LYS A 69 6.13 13.42 -10.21
CA LYS A 69 6.74 14.74 -10.42
C LYS A 69 8.19 14.78 -9.95
N LEU A 70 8.46 14.23 -8.76
CA LEU A 70 9.81 14.16 -8.19
C LEU A 70 10.74 13.31 -9.07
N TYR A 71 10.26 12.15 -9.52
CA TYR A 71 11.02 11.27 -10.41
C TYR A 71 11.34 11.97 -11.73
N ALA A 72 10.36 12.62 -12.36
CA ALA A 72 10.57 13.37 -13.59
C ALA A 72 11.62 14.47 -13.42
N HIS A 73 11.57 15.21 -12.31
CA HIS A 73 12.58 16.23 -12.02
C HIS A 73 13.98 15.63 -11.81
N ALA A 74 14.10 14.60 -10.98
CA ALA A 74 15.40 14.00 -10.61
C ALA A 74 16.06 13.22 -11.76
N SER A 75 15.25 12.67 -12.67
CA SER A 75 15.73 11.82 -13.77
C SER A 75 15.99 12.55 -15.08
N GLY A 76 15.83 13.89 -15.11
CA GLY A 76 15.98 14.68 -16.33
C GLY A 76 14.81 14.50 -17.32
N GLY A 77 13.60 14.28 -16.81
CA GLY A 77 12.36 14.23 -17.60
C GLY A 77 11.81 12.83 -17.88
N ARG A 78 12.34 11.77 -17.25
CA ARG A 78 11.75 10.43 -17.41
C ARG A 78 10.44 10.31 -16.64
N SER A 79 9.48 9.59 -17.19
CA SER A 79 8.21 9.30 -16.54
C SER A 79 8.20 7.90 -15.91
N GLY A 80 7.34 7.72 -14.92
CA GLY A 80 6.93 6.43 -14.40
C GLY A 80 5.41 6.36 -14.31
N ALA A 81 4.88 5.18 -14.03
CA ALA A 81 3.46 4.94 -13.88
C ALA A 81 3.11 4.34 -12.52
N THR A 82 1.87 4.55 -12.11
CA THR A 82 1.27 3.86 -10.97
C THR A 82 0.47 2.68 -11.48
N VAL A 83 0.72 1.50 -10.92
CA VAL A 83 0.03 0.26 -11.28
C VAL A 83 -0.53 -0.39 -10.02
N SER A 84 -1.73 -0.97 -10.09
CA SER A 84 -2.32 -1.67 -8.95
C SER A 84 -1.48 -2.90 -8.56
N THR A 85 -1.54 -3.33 -7.30
CA THR A 85 -0.87 -4.58 -6.88
C THR A 85 -1.34 -5.76 -7.72
N ALA A 86 -2.64 -5.87 -8.00
CA ALA A 86 -3.17 -6.97 -8.80
C ALA A 86 -2.58 -6.99 -10.22
N ASP A 87 -2.58 -5.85 -10.92
CA ASP A 87 -2.02 -5.76 -12.28
C ASP A 87 -0.52 -6.03 -12.28
N PHE A 88 0.19 -5.52 -11.28
CA PHE A 88 1.62 -5.74 -11.13
C PHE A 88 1.93 -7.23 -10.92
N MET A 89 1.21 -7.88 -10.01
CA MET A 89 1.40 -9.30 -9.70
C MET A 89 1.01 -10.18 -10.89
N GLN A 90 -0.01 -9.82 -11.68
CA GLN A 90 -0.35 -10.54 -12.90
C GLN A 90 0.80 -10.55 -13.93
N ARG A 91 1.57 -9.47 -14.01
CA ARG A 91 2.68 -9.35 -14.97
C ARG A 91 3.93 -10.10 -14.53
N HIS A 92 4.18 -10.16 -13.22
CA HIS A 92 5.51 -10.53 -12.71
C HIS A 92 5.52 -11.71 -11.73
N ALA A 93 4.38 -12.05 -11.11
CA ALA A 93 4.33 -13.13 -10.13
C ALA A 93 3.95 -14.48 -10.77
N ARG A 94 4.41 -15.57 -10.15
CA ARG A 94 3.91 -16.93 -10.44
C ARG A 94 2.62 -17.17 -9.68
N LEU A 95 1.49 -16.79 -10.27
CA LEU A 95 0.20 -16.82 -9.60
C LEU A 95 -0.22 -18.23 -9.14
N GLU A 96 0.21 -19.29 -9.82
CA GLU A 96 -0.13 -20.66 -9.42
C GLU A 96 0.52 -21.02 -8.07
N ALA A 97 1.71 -20.48 -7.80
CA ALA A 97 2.43 -20.70 -6.54
C ALA A 97 1.82 -19.92 -5.36
N THR A 98 0.98 -18.93 -5.63
CA THR A 98 0.36 -18.07 -4.60
C THR A 98 -1.14 -18.27 -4.48
N THR A 99 -1.72 -19.14 -5.32
CA THR A 99 -3.12 -19.52 -5.24
C THR A 99 -3.28 -20.61 -4.18
N THR A 100 -4.14 -20.36 -3.19
CA THR A 100 -4.44 -21.33 -2.13
C THR A 100 -5.20 -22.53 -2.68
N ALA A 101 -5.33 -23.59 -1.87
CA ALA A 101 -6.12 -24.77 -2.23
C ALA A 101 -7.59 -24.46 -2.56
N SER A 102 -8.14 -23.33 -2.08
CA SER A 102 -9.51 -22.90 -2.40
C SER A 102 -9.63 -22.12 -3.71
N GLY A 103 -8.52 -21.88 -4.42
CA GLY A 103 -8.49 -21.02 -5.61
C GLY A 103 -8.41 -19.53 -5.29
N TYR A 104 -8.24 -19.16 -4.01
CA TYR A 104 -8.04 -17.78 -3.58
C TYR A 104 -6.59 -17.35 -3.83
N ASN A 105 -6.35 -16.18 -4.43
CA ASN A 105 -5.00 -15.65 -4.60
C ASN A 105 -4.84 -14.34 -3.81
N PRO A 106 -4.20 -14.38 -2.62
CA PRO A 106 -3.95 -13.22 -1.77
C PRO A 106 -3.32 -12.04 -2.50
N LEU A 107 -2.35 -12.31 -3.39
CA LEU A 107 -1.64 -11.25 -4.12
C LEU A 107 -2.55 -10.41 -5.03
N LEU A 108 -3.66 -10.99 -5.49
CA LEU A 108 -4.61 -10.29 -6.36
C LEU A 108 -5.77 -9.65 -5.58
N LYS A 109 -6.02 -10.07 -4.34
CA LYS A 109 -7.28 -9.78 -3.64
C LYS A 109 -7.12 -9.07 -2.30
N ASP A 110 -6.03 -9.30 -1.56
CA ASP A 110 -5.85 -8.73 -0.22
C ASP A 110 -5.25 -7.32 -0.23
N PHE A 111 -4.51 -6.95 -1.28
CA PHE A 111 -3.70 -5.73 -1.32
C PHE A 111 -4.27 -4.66 -2.27
N VAL A 112 -5.60 -4.51 -2.29
CA VAL A 112 -6.31 -3.57 -3.19
C VAL A 112 -6.02 -2.10 -2.92
N ASN A 113 -5.56 -1.78 -1.71
CA ASN A 113 -5.15 -0.44 -1.28
C ASN A 113 -3.63 -0.17 -1.45
N GLN A 114 -2.93 -1.05 -2.18
CA GLN A 114 -1.50 -0.90 -2.45
C GLN A 114 -1.26 -0.76 -3.96
N ALA A 115 -0.19 -0.07 -4.32
CA ALA A 115 0.18 0.17 -5.71
C ALA A 115 1.70 0.12 -5.89
N PHE A 116 2.15 0.14 -7.13
CA PHE A 116 3.56 0.17 -7.47
C PHE A 116 3.85 1.42 -8.29
N PHE A 117 4.96 2.07 -7.99
CA PHE A 117 5.53 3.06 -8.90
C PHE A 117 6.57 2.35 -9.76
N VAL A 118 6.28 2.23 -11.04
CA VAL A 118 7.11 1.51 -12.00
C VAL A 118 7.72 2.47 -13.02
N THR A 119 8.96 2.21 -13.41
CA THR A 119 9.74 3.03 -14.35
C THR A 119 10.40 2.11 -15.37
N GLY A 120 10.57 2.55 -16.62
CA GLY A 120 11.12 1.70 -17.69
C GLY A 120 10.01 1.03 -18.51
N GLU A 121 10.28 -0.15 -19.08
CA GLU A 121 9.34 -0.88 -19.98
C GLU A 121 8.01 -1.24 -19.32
N ASP A 122 7.97 -1.32 -17.98
CA ASP A 122 6.74 -1.60 -17.23
C ASP A 122 5.89 -0.34 -16.94
N GLY A 123 6.44 0.85 -17.21
CA GLY A 123 5.85 2.15 -16.90
C GLY A 123 5.15 2.86 -18.07
N GLY A 124 5.15 2.28 -19.27
CA GLY A 124 4.53 2.83 -20.47
C GLY A 124 4.79 1.99 -21.70
#